data_AF-A0A069IIV0-F1
#
_entry.id   AF-A0A069IIV0-F1
#
_cell.length_a   1.000
_cell.length_b   1.000
_cell.length_c   1.000
_cell.angle_alpha   90.00
_cell.angle_beta   90.00
_cell.angle_gamma   90.00
#
_symmetry.space_group_name_H-M   'P 1'
#
loop_
_entity.id
_entity.type
_entity.pdbx_description
1 polymer ?
#
loop_
_entity_poly.entity_id
_entity_poly.type
_entity_poly.pdbx_seq_one_letter_code
_entity_poly.pdbx_strand_id
1 'polypeptide(L)'
;MATLAAFPAAEREAFTNACRRHGFIAADFSVCDMTGEQGRLVSVLRPETGVLMQYAAGSRDSWSTKFEHDLAIGVFGDAPE
;
A
#
# COMPACT_ATOMS: atom_id res chain seq x y z
N MET A 1 2.92 16.15 1.17
CA MET A 1 2.77 14.68 1.18
C MET A 1 1.75 14.34 0.12
N ALA A 2 2.13 13.53 -0.88
CA ALA A 2 1.19 13.07 -1.90
C ALA A 2 0.47 11.82 -1.36
N THR A 3 -0.85 11.77 -1.48
CA THR A 3 -1.63 10.58 -1.09
C THR A 3 -1.72 9.61 -2.25
N LEU A 4 -2.24 8.39 -2.02
CA LEU A 4 -2.50 7.40 -3.07
C LEU A 4 -3.14 7.99 -4.33
N ALA A 5 -3.98 9.02 -4.18
CA ALA A 5 -4.67 9.69 -5.28
C ALA A 5 -3.71 10.28 -6.34
N ALA A 6 -2.49 10.66 -5.95
CA ALA A 6 -1.45 11.21 -6.84
C ALA A 6 -0.67 10.14 -7.61
N PHE A 7 -0.86 8.85 -7.29
CA PHE A 7 -0.23 7.76 -8.01
C PHE A 7 -0.92 7.57 -9.38
N PRO A 8 -0.19 7.12 -10.41
CA PRO A 8 -0.79 6.67 -11.66
C PRO A 8 -1.89 5.63 -11.40
N ALA A 9 -2.93 5.68 -12.22
CA ALA A 9 -4.12 4.83 -12.09
C ALA A 9 -3.77 3.35 -11.93
N ALA A 10 -2.80 2.85 -12.70
CA ALA A 10 -2.34 1.47 -12.63
C ALA A 10 -1.89 1.03 -11.23
N GLU A 11 -1.14 1.87 -10.50
CA GLU A 11 -0.69 1.57 -9.14
C GLU A 11 -1.86 1.58 -8.15
N ARG A 12 -2.77 2.57 -8.28
CA ARG A 12 -3.96 2.64 -7.41
C ARG A 12 -4.91 1.47 -7.66
N GLU A 13 -5.09 1.07 -8.90
CA GLU A 13 -5.92 -0.06 -9.29
C GLU A 13 -5.31 -1.36 -8.79
N ALA A 14 -4.00 -1.57 -8.95
CA ALA A 14 -3.30 -2.73 -8.39
C ALA A 14 -3.46 -2.81 -6.87
N PHE A 15 -3.27 -1.69 -6.16
CA PHE A 15 -3.46 -1.60 -4.71
C PHE A 15 -4.91 -1.91 -4.29
N THR A 16 -5.89 -1.28 -4.95
CA THR A 16 -7.31 -1.46 -4.65
C THR A 16 -7.75 -2.90 -4.93
N ASN A 17 -7.24 -3.49 -6.01
CA ASN A 17 -7.52 -4.87 -6.37
C ASN A 17 -6.89 -5.85 -5.36
N ALA A 18 -5.63 -5.63 -4.95
CA ALA A 18 -4.98 -6.42 -3.91
C ALA A 18 -5.78 -6.38 -2.60
N CYS A 19 -6.15 -5.19 -2.12
CA CYS A 19 -7.01 -5.05 -0.94
C CYS A 19 -8.30 -5.88 -1.10
N ARG A 20 -9.02 -5.69 -2.21
CA ARG A 20 -10.29 -6.36 -2.47
C ARG A 20 -10.18 -7.87 -2.58
N ARG A 21 -9.08 -8.40 -3.15
CA ARG A 21 -8.81 -9.84 -3.24
C ARG A 21 -8.63 -10.49 -1.87
N HIS A 22 -8.12 -9.72 -0.90
CA HIS A 22 -7.87 -10.16 0.46
C HIS A 22 -9.00 -9.76 1.44
N GLY A 23 -10.10 -9.16 0.96
CA GLY A 23 -11.23 -8.76 1.80
C GLY A 23 -11.12 -7.37 2.41
N PHE A 24 -10.11 -6.59 2.05
CA PHE A 24 -9.92 -5.22 2.53
C PHE A 24 -10.40 -4.18 1.52
N ILE A 25 -10.63 -2.95 1.99
CA ILE A 25 -10.88 -1.79 1.14
C ILE A 25 -9.66 -0.85 1.14
N ALA A 26 -9.40 -0.18 0.02
CA ALA A 26 -8.29 0.78 -0.05
C ALA A 26 -8.43 1.94 0.94
N ALA A 27 -9.67 2.27 1.35
CA ALA A 27 -9.95 3.33 2.33
C ALA A 27 -9.53 2.97 3.77
N ASP A 28 -9.35 1.66 4.06
CA ASP A 28 -8.82 1.17 5.34
C ASP A 28 -7.33 1.42 5.49
N PHE A 29 -6.66 1.79 4.40
CA PHE A 29 -5.23 2.03 4.39
C PHE A 29 -4.95 3.49 4.08
N SER A 30 -4.16 4.10 4.95
CA SER A 30 -3.60 5.42 4.73
C SER A 30 -2.29 5.27 3.97
N VAL A 31 -2.32 5.51 2.66
CA VAL A 31 -1.14 5.43 1.80
C VAL A 31 -0.60 6.82 1.50
N CYS A 32 0.65 7.04 1.90
CA CYS A 32 1.39 8.27 1.71
C CYS A 32 2.63 8.03 0.84
N ASP A 33 2.75 8.81 -0.21
CA ASP A 33 3.98 8.99 -0.96
C ASP A 33 4.94 9.91 -0.19
N MET A 34 6.10 9.37 0.10
CA MET A 34 7.27 10.11 0.54
C MET A 34 8.29 10.09 -0.59
N THR A 35 8.35 11.18 -1.35
CA THR A 35 9.47 11.39 -2.26
C THR A 35 10.73 11.66 -1.42
N GLY A 36 11.55 10.64 -1.21
CA GLY A 36 12.83 10.76 -0.50
C GLY A 36 13.98 11.07 -1.45
N GLU A 37 15.11 11.51 -0.90
CA GLU A 37 16.32 11.84 -1.67
C GLU A 37 16.87 10.65 -2.49
N GLN A 38 16.55 9.42 -2.10
CA GLN A 38 16.96 8.18 -2.77
C GLN A 38 15.89 7.57 -3.69
N GLY A 39 14.76 8.27 -3.88
CA GLY A 39 13.65 7.82 -4.71
C GLY A 39 12.30 7.88 -4.00
N ARG A 40 11.27 7.43 -4.72
CA ARG A 40 9.89 7.43 -4.24
C ARG A 40 9.67 6.30 -3.23
N LEU A 41 9.22 6.62 -2.02
CA LEU A 41 8.84 5.68 -0.97
C LEU A 41 7.34 5.77 -0.73
N VAL A 42 6.71 4.65 -0.44
CA VAL A 42 5.28 4.51 -0.22
C VAL A 42 5.09 3.96 1.19
N SER A 43 4.53 4.77 2.06
CA SER A 43 4.15 4.35 3.40
C SER A 43 2.68 3.95 3.40
N VAL A 44 2.40 2.73 3.82
CA VAL A 44 1.05 2.18 3.97
C VAL A 44 0.81 1.96 5.46
N LEU A 45 -0.10 2.73 6.02
CA LEU A 45 -0.54 2.61 7.41
C LEU A 45 -1.94 2.03 7.44
N ARG A 46 -2.15 0.96 8.21
CA ARG A 46 -3.49 0.52 8.60
C ARG A 46 -3.80 1.09 9.99
N PRO A 47 -4.64 2.13 10.12
CA PRO A 47 -4.99 2.72 11.41
C PRO A 47 -5.74 1.75 12.33
N GLU A 48 -6.47 0.78 11.78
CA GLU A 48 -7.22 -0.20 12.56
C GLU A 48 -6.31 -1.10 13.42
N THR A 49 -5.19 -1.56 12.85
CA THR A 49 -4.20 -2.38 13.56
C THR A 49 -2.98 -1.59 14.03
N GLY A 50 -2.81 -0.36 13.57
CA GLY A 50 -1.63 0.48 13.81
C GLY A 50 -0.38 0.05 13.03
N VAL A 51 -0.49 -0.90 12.10
CA VAL A 51 0.64 -1.42 11.33
C VAL A 51 1.06 -0.41 10.25
N LEU A 52 2.32 -0.01 10.27
CA LEU A 52 2.94 0.88 9.28
C LEU A 52 4.01 0.11 8.50
N MET A 53 3.83 -0.02 7.19
CA MET A 53 4.82 -0.60 6.27
C MET A 53 5.30 0.42 5.25
N GLN A 54 6.58 0.35 4.89
CA GLN A 54 7.21 1.26 3.95
C GLN A 54 7.84 0.48 2.80
N TYR A 55 7.51 0.90 1.58
CA TYR A 55 7.94 0.24 0.36
C TYR A 55 8.64 1.24 -0.56
N ALA A 56 9.71 0.81 -1.21
CA ALA A 56 10.32 1.62 -2.26
C ALA A 56 9.51 1.47 -3.56
N ALA A 57 8.98 2.58 -4.09
CA ALA A 57 8.38 2.67 -5.43
C ALA A 57 9.44 3.10 -6.45
N GLY A 58 10.42 2.22 -6.70
CA GLY A 58 11.43 2.42 -7.73
C GLY A 58 10.98 1.88 -9.09
N SER A 59 11.56 2.37 -10.19
CA SER A 59 11.23 1.94 -11.56
C SER A 59 11.42 0.44 -11.86
N ARG A 60 12.03 -0.33 -10.93
CA ARG A 60 12.25 -1.79 -11.05
C ARG A 60 11.40 -2.62 -10.10
N ASP A 61 10.87 -2.04 -9.02
CA ASP A 61 10.18 -2.76 -7.97
C ASP A 61 8.79 -2.14 -7.76
N SER A 62 7.75 -2.88 -8.12
CA SER A 62 6.37 -2.49 -7.85
C SER A 62 6.08 -2.71 -6.37
N TRP A 63 6.05 -1.62 -5.60
CA TRP A 63 5.67 -1.66 -4.18
C TRP A 63 4.32 -2.35 -3.95
N SER A 64 3.40 -2.24 -4.90
CA SER A 64 2.11 -2.93 -4.89
C SER A 64 2.23 -4.45 -4.82
N THR A 65 3.24 -5.06 -5.44
CA THR A 65 3.50 -6.50 -5.35
C THR A 65 3.97 -6.90 -3.95
N LYS A 66 4.86 -6.12 -3.33
CA LYS A 66 5.31 -6.36 -1.95
C LYS A 66 4.17 -6.18 -0.96
N PHE A 67 3.36 -5.14 -1.16
CA PHE A 67 2.16 -4.90 -0.39
C PHE A 67 1.15 -6.07 -0.52
N GLU A 68 0.88 -6.57 -1.72
CA GLU A 68 0.00 -7.74 -1.92
C GLU A 68 0.58 -8.98 -1.19
N HIS A 69 1.89 -9.18 -1.23
CA HIS A 69 2.53 -10.26 -0.50
C HIS A 69 2.37 -10.13 1.02
N ASP A 70 2.56 -8.92 1.57
CA ASP A 70 2.37 -8.65 3.00
C ASP A 70 0.91 -8.81 3.43
N LEU A 71 -0.05 -8.43 2.58
CA LEU A 71 -1.46 -8.76 2.80
C LEU A 71 -1.70 -10.27 2.79
N ALA A 72 -1.11 -10.99 1.84
CA ALA A 72 -1.31 -12.44 1.69
C ALA A 72 -0.77 -13.25 2.88
N ILE A 73 0.29 -12.80 3.54
CA ILE A 73 0.84 -13.44 4.75
C ILE A 73 0.25 -12.86 6.05
N GLY A 74 -0.68 -11.90 5.97
CA GLY A 74 -1.39 -11.35 7.12
C GLY A 74 -0.61 -10.31 7.94
N VAL A 75 0.40 -9.63 7.35
CA VAL A 75 1.18 -8.57 8.04
C VAL A 75 0.28 -7.46 8.57
N PHE A 76 -0.72 -7.07 7.78
CA PHE A 76 -1.62 -5.99 8.16
C PHE A 76 -2.67 -6.42 9.18
N GLY A 77 -2.76 -7.72 9.53
CA GLY A 77 -3.83 -8.31 10.33
C GLY A 77 -4.91 -8.96 9.47
N ASP A 78 -5.97 -9.46 10.11
CA ASP A 78 -7.10 -10.09 9.42
C ASP A 78 -8.01 -9.05 8.74
N ALA A 79 -8.79 -9.48 7.74
CA ALA A 79 -9.78 -8.61 7.11
C ALA A 79 -10.87 -8.27 8.12
N PRO A 80 -11.38 -7.02 8.13
CA PRO A 80 -12.55 -6.72 8.95
C PRO A 80 -13.71 -7.62 8.51
N GLU A 81 -14.22 -8.44 9.44
CA GLU A 81 -15.36 -9.37 9.23
C GLU A 81 -16.68 -8.66 8.88
#